data_AF-A0A9E2Z892-F1
#
_entry.id   AF-A0A9E2Z892-F1
#
_cell.length_a   1.000
_cell.length_b   1.000
_cell.length_c   1.000
_cell.angle_alpha   90.00
_cell.angle_beta   90.00
_cell.angle_gamma   90.00
#
_symmetry.space_group_name_H-M   'P 1'
#
loop_
_entity.id
_entity.type
_entity.pdbx_description
1 polymer ?
#
loop_
_entity_poly.entity_id
_entity_poly.type
_entity_poly.pdbx_seq_one_letter_code
_entity_poly.pdbx_strand_id
1 'polypeptide(L)'
;MRVQDHQARPPGGTSEEILGEIREFCRATRTAESTFGRLVVNDGKLVSRLRDGAKITTGTLDKVRAYLSEHRPMAANGNGADMVAKPANGAAVRADMVPPGFRFFDNRQKYLLFVSTCSEKTEIANRVSLELSNLQPSPPALRLFDAGVGDGTVLSRVMRALHARYPTMPLYVVAKEISYEDVRMMLEKMADRLFEHPATVLVVTNLYYAEAPWLTPRSVTSAQGLIWKDVTLSGNTAHGFAEQIGELEGFLAENWRAGISAKTGNPVYMRPIVLTLRREDHSFLLDPITPRPGKVMADYDL
;
A
#
# COMPACT_ATOMS: atom_id res chain seq x y z
N MET A 1 -30.93 -58.23 -33.33
CA MET A 1 -31.35 -56.86 -32.95
C MET A 1 -30.19 -56.23 -32.18
N ARG A 2 -29.29 -55.52 -32.89
CA ARG A 2 -28.04 -54.98 -32.32
C ARG A 2 -28.29 -53.55 -31.86
N VAL A 3 -28.09 -53.32 -30.57
CA VAL A 3 -28.03 -52.02 -29.91
C VAL A 3 -26.82 -51.28 -30.47
N GLN A 4 -27.02 -50.07 -31.02
CA GLN A 4 -25.92 -49.18 -31.39
C GLN A 4 -25.64 -48.24 -30.22
N ASP A 5 -24.39 -48.27 -29.76
CA ASP A 5 -23.83 -47.46 -28.70
C ASP A 5 -23.95 -45.96 -29.01
N HIS A 6 -24.56 -45.24 -28.07
CA HIS A 6 -24.50 -43.79 -28.01
C HIS A 6 -23.12 -43.42 -27.42
N GLN A 7 -22.16 -43.05 -28.27
CA GLN A 7 -20.89 -42.48 -27.81
C GLN A 7 -21.14 -41.12 -27.15
N ALA A 8 -21.13 -41.12 -25.82
CA ALA A 8 -21.07 -39.92 -24.99
C ALA A 8 -19.71 -39.23 -25.17
N ARG A 9 -19.73 -37.94 -25.54
CA ARG A 9 -18.53 -37.07 -25.61
C ARG A 9 -18.21 -36.58 -24.18
N PRO A 10 -16.96 -36.66 -23.70
CA PRO A 10 -16.61 -36.30 -22.32
C PRO A 10 -16.64 -34.77 -22.11
N PRO A 11 -16.82 -34.26 -20.87
CA PRO A 11 -17.03 -32.84 -20.58
C PRO A 11 -15.73 -32.01 -20.51
N GLY A 12 -14.80 -32.23 -21.46
CA GLY A 12 -13.47 -31.59 -21.50
C GLY A 12 -13.31 -30.39 -22.45
N GLY A 13 -14.32 -30.07 -23.27
CA GLY A 13 -14.13 -29.23 -24.47
C GLY A 13 -13.69 -27.78 -24.23
N THR A 14 -14.38 -27.02 -23.37
CA THR A 14 -14.30 -25.55 -23.44
C THR A 14 -12.95 -24.95 -23.03
N SER A 15 -12.23 -25.55 -22.07
CA SER A 15 -10.97 -25.00 -21.55
C SER A 15 -9.76 -25.43 -22.39
N GLU A 16 -9.78 -26.62 -22.99
CA GLU A 16 -8.74 -27.07 -23.92
C GLU A 16 -8.89 -26.40 -25.30
N GLU A 17 -10.12 -26.25 -25.79
CA GLU A 17 -10.42 -25.55 -27.04
C GLU A 17 -9.94 -24.10 -26.99
N ILE A 18 -10.29 -23.36 -25.93
CA ILE A 18 -9.88 -21.96 -25.80
C ILE A 18 -8.36 -21.83 -25.61
N LEU A 19 -7.71 -22.79 -24.95
CA LEU A 19 -6.26 -22.81 -24.81
C LEU A 19 -5.58 -23.00 -26.17
N GLY A 20 -6.17 -23.81 -27.05
CA GLY A 20 -5.75 -23.96 -28.45
C GLY A 20 -5.83 -22.63 -29.23
N GLU A 21 -6.98 -21.96 -29.17
CA GLU A 21 -7.20 -20.68 -29.86
C GLU A 21 -6.24 -19.58 -29.39
N ILE A 22 -6.00 -19.48 -28.07
CA ILE A 22 -5.05 -18.52 -27.49
C ILE A 22 -3.63 -18.78 -28.01
N ARG A 23 -3.19 -20.05 -28.09
CA ARG A 23 -1.86 -20.41 -28.58
C ARG A 23 -1.68 -20.06 -30.05
N GLU A 24 -2.67 -20.34 -30.88
CA GLU A 24 -2.62 -20.01 -32.29
C GLU A 24 -2.54 -18.50 -32.52
N PHE A 25 -3.33 -17.73 -31.77
CA PHE A 25 -3.28 -16.28 -31.79
C PHE A 25 -1.90 -15.73 -31.35
N CYS A 26 -1.37 -16.23 -30.24
CA CYS A 26 -0.05 -15.83 -29.72
C CYS A 26 1.06 -16.14 -30.72
N ARG A 27 1.00 -17.30 -31.39
CA ARG A 27 1.95 -17.69 -32.45
C ARG A 27 1.84 -16.78 -33.67
N ALA A 28 0.62 -16.48 -34.13
CA ALA A 28 0.38 -15.64 -35.31
C ALA A 28 0.81 -14.18 -35.08
N THR A 29 0.61 -13.65 -33.88
CA THR A 29 0.90 -12.25 -33.53
C THR A 29 2.28 -12.05 -32.89
N ARG A 30 3.04 -13.12 -32.66
CA ARG A 30 4.29 -13.13 -31.85
C ARG A 30 4.10 -12.52 -30.45
N THR A 31 2.93 -12.70 -29.86
CA THR A 31 2.61 -12.25 -28.50
C THR A 31 2.95 -13.37 -27.50
N ALA A 32 3.65 -13.05 -26.40
CA ALA A 32 3.84 -14.03 -25.34
C ALA A 32 2.50 -14.34 -24.63
N GLU A 33 2.26 -15.61 -24.26
CA GLU A 33 1.02 -16.05 -23.60
C GLU A 33 0.72 -15.26 -22.31
N SER A 34 1.76 -14.90 -21.55
CA SER A 34 1.64 -14.07 -20.34
C SER A 34 1.23 -12.63 -20.66
N THR A 35 1.71 -12.08 -21.78
CA THR A 35 1.31 -10.77 -22.29
C THR A 35 -0.14 -10.81 -22.77
N PHE A 36 -0.55 -11.86 -23.48
CA PHE A 36 -1.94 -12.07 -23.88
C PHE A 36 -2.88 -12.11 -22.67
N GLY A 37 -2.60 -12.96 -21.68
CA GLY A 37 -3.45 -13.06 -20.49
C GLY A 37 -3.57 -11.74 -19.73
N ARG A 38 -2.46 -10.99 -19.63
CA ARG A 38 -2.45 -9.65 -19.02
C ARG A 38 -3.23 -8.62 -19.83
N LEU A 39 -3.19 -8.69 -21.16
CA LEU A 39 -3.84 -7.73 -22.04
C LEU A 39 -5.36 -7.95 -22.12
N VAL A 40 -5.79 -9.22 -22.16
CA VAL A 40 -7.20 -9.56 -22.42
C VAL A 40 -8.03 -9.63 -21.14
N VAL A 41 -7.45 -10.11 -20.04
CA VAL A 41 -8.20 -10.32 -18.79
C VAL A 41 -7.47 -9.81 -17.54
N ASN A 42 -6.37 -9.06 -17.70
CA ASN A 42 -5.51 -8.60 -16.60
C ASN A 42 -4.93 -9.74 -15.74
N ASP A 43 -4.63 -10.88 -16.36
CA ASP A 43 -4.12 -12.08 -15.68
C ASP A 43 -3.02 -12.76 -16.50
N GLY A 44 -1.76 -12.42 -16.21
CA GLY A 44 -0.60 -13.02 -16.88
C GLY A 44 -0.36 -14.50 -16.57
N LYS A 45 -1.09 -15.08 -15.61
CA LYS A 45 -1.03 -16.51 -15.26
C LYS A 45 -2.20 -17.30 -15.80
N LEU A 46 -3.13 -16.67 -16.53
CA LEU A 46 -4.32 -17.32 -17.09
C LEU A 46 -3.94 -18.58 -17.88
N VAL A 47 -3.05 -18.44 -18.87
CA VAL A 47 -2.68 -19.53 -19.78
C VAL A 47 -1.95 -20.67 -19.07
N SER A 48 -1.12 -20.35 -18.06
CA SER A 48 -0.49 -21.36 -17.21
C SER A 48 -1.54 -22.15 -16.44
N ARG A 49 -2.50 -21.47 -15.80
CA ARG A 49 -3.56 -22.12 -15.02
C ARG A 49 -4.47 -22.98 -15.89
N LEU A 50 -4.80 -22.53 -17.10
CA LEU A 50 -5.57 -23.32 -18.06
C LEU A 50 -4.80 -24.57 -18.51
N ARG A 51 -3.46 -24.46 -18.68
CA ARG A 51 -2.58 -25.61 -18.96
C ARG A 51 -2.55 -26.60 -17.79
N ASP A 52 -2.60 -26.09 -16.56
CA ASP A 52 -2.63 -26.89 -15.33
C ASP A 52 -4.04 -27.45 -15.01
N GLY A 53 -5.01 -27.31 -15.92
CA GLY A 53 -6.36 -27.88 -15.80
C GLY A 53 -7.36 -27.03 -15.01
N ALA A 54 -7.04 -25.76 -14.71
CA ALA A 54 -7.98 -24.87 -14.02
C ALA A 54 -9.21 -24.57 -14.89
N LYS A 55 -10.38 -24.48 -14.23
CA LYS A 55 -11.63 -24.09 -14.90
C LYS A 55 -11.66 -22.58 -15.17
N ILE A 56 -12.08 -22.20 -16.37
CA ILE A 56 -12.33 -20.81 -16.74
C ILE A 56 -13.75 -20.39 -16.34
N THR A 57 -13.92 -19.16 -15.84
CA THR A 57 -15.25 -18.58 -15.60
C THR A 57 -15.88 -18.13 -16.92
N THR A 58 -17.20 -18.13 -17.01
CA THR A 58 -17.94 -17.70 -18.21
C THR A 58 -17.59 -16.26 -18.62
N GLY A 59 -17.51 -15.33 -17.66
CA GLY A 59 -17.14 -13.95 -17.96
C GLY A 59 -15.69 -13.76 -18.45
N THR A 60 -14.76 -14.62 -18.04
CA THR A 60 -13.38 -14.60 -18.58
C THR A 60 -13.36 -15.22 -19.98
N LEU A 61 -14.13 -16.28 -20.22
CA LEU A 61 -14.27 -16.89 -21.53
C LEU A 61 -14.84 -15.91 -22.57
N ASP A 62 -15.87 -15.15 -22.21
CA ASP A 62 -16.50 -14.17 -23.10
C ASP A 62 -15.51 -13.07 -23.52
N LYS A 63 -14.70 -12.57 -22.58
CA LYS A 63 -13.65 -11.58 -22.86
C LYS A 63 -12.58 -12.12 -23.80
N VAL A 64 -12.14 -13.36 -23.57
CA VAL A 64 -11.15 -14.01 -24.44
C VAL A 64 -11.71 -14.18 -25.85
N ARG A 65 -12.94 -14.67 -26.00
CA ARG A 65 -13.58 -14.85 -27.30
C ARG A 65 -13.81 -13.54 -28.04
N ALA A 66 -14.28 -12.49 -27.36
CA ALA A 66 -14.47 -11.17 -27.94
C ALA A 66 -13.14 -10.59 -28.45
N TYR A 67 -12.06 -10.77 -27.69
CA TYR A 67 -10.74 -10.28 -28.09
C TYR A 67 -10.19 -11.03 -29.31
N LEU A 68 -10.32 -12.37 -29.32
CA LEU A 68 -9.86 -13.21 -30.43
C LEU A 68 -10.64 -12.96 -31.72
N SER A 69 -11.93 -12.65 -31.64
CA SER A 69 -12.75 -12.32 -32.81
C SER A 69 -12.42 -10.94 -33.37
N GLU A 70 -12.19 -9.95 -32.50
CA GLU A 70 -11.87 -8.57 -32.88
C GLU A 70 -10.46 -8.44 -33.49
N HIS A 71 -9.50 -9.22 -32.99
CA HIS A 71 -8.09 -9.11 -33.39
C HIS A 71 -7.62 -10.25 -34.31
N ARG A 72 -8.55 -10.93 -34.99
CA ARG A 72 -8.22 -12.07 -35.85
C ARG A 72 -7.16 -11.66 -36.88
N PRO A 73 -5.96 -12.28 -36.88
CA PRO A 73 -4.90 -11.87 -37.78
C PRO A 73 -5.32 -12.15 -39.23
N MET A 74 -5.47 -11.08 -40.03
CA MET A 74 -5.52 -11.19 -41.49
C MET A 74 -4.17 -11.74 -41.96
N ALA A 75 -4.19 -12.83 -42.71
CA ALA A 75 -2.96 -13.40 -43.26
C ALA A 75 -2.28 -12.35 -44.16
N ALA A 76 -1.17 -11.77 -43.69
CA ALA A 76 -0.36 -10.85 -44.45
C ALA A 76 1.13 -11.12 -44.21
N ASN A 77 1.82 -11.35 -45.33
CA ASN A 77 3.25 -11.53 -45.50
C ASN A 77 4.08 -10.40 -44.87
N GLY A 78 5.26 -10.80 -44.35
CA GLY A 78 6.52 -10.11 -44.67
C GLY A 78 6.90 -8.84 -43.88
N ASN A 79 7.92 -9.02 -43.04
CA ASN A 79 8.99 -8.07 -42.70
C ASN A 79 8.64 -6.76 -41.96
N GLY A 80 9.09 -6.71 -40.71
CA GLY A 80 9.29 -5.49 -39.94
C GLY A 80 9.91 -5.82 -38.59
N ALA A 81 11.24 -5.74 -38.50
CA ALA A 81 11.95 -5.78 -37.24
C ALA A 81 11.71 -4.45 -36.52
N ASP A 82 11.36 -4.48 -35.22
CA ASP A 82 11.84 -3.45 -34.30
C ASP A 82 11.72 -3.83 -32.81
N MET A 83 12.86 -3.62 -32.15
CA MET A 83 13.14 -3.22 -30.76
C MET A 83 12.39 -3.87 -29.58
N VAL A 84 13.13 -4.75 -28.89
CA VAL A 84 12.83 -5.23 -27.54
C VAL A 84 13.23 -4.16 -26.51
N ALA A 85 12.26 -3.40 -26.00
CA ALA A 85 12.43 -2.61 -24.79
C ALA A 85 12.08 -3.45 -23.55
N LYS A 86 13.06 -3.68 -22.67
CA LYS A 86 12.83 -4.27 -21.34
C LYS A 86 12.00 -3.30 -20.48
N PRO A 87 10.86 -3.71 -19.87
CA PRO A 87 10.17 -2.86 -18.93
C PRO A 87 10.87 -2.87 -17.57
N ALA A 88 11.17 -1.67 -17.07
CA ALA A 88 11.57 -1.43 -15.69
C ALA A 88 10.37 -1.67 -14.75
N ASN A 89 10.63 -2.26 -13.58
CA ASN A 89 9.63 -2.41 -12.52
C ASN A 89 9.16 -1.02 -12.05
N GLY A 90 7.84 -0.82 -12.01
CA GLY A 90 7.21 0.40 -11.45
C GLY A 90 6.55 1.36 -12.44
N ALA A 91 6.31 0.96 -13.70
CA ALA A 91 5.56 1.80 -14.63
C ALA A 91 4.09 1.93 -14.20
N ALA A 92 3.66 3.18 -13.98
CA ALA A 92 2.28 3.56 -13.75
C ALA A 92 1.35 2.89 -14.78
N VAL A 93 0.22 2.40 -14.30
CA VAL A 93 -0.84 1.81 -15.14
C VAL A 93 -1.23 2.87 -16.18
N ARG A 94 -1.05 2.58 -17.47
CA ARG A 94 -1.56 3.43 -18.54
C ARG A 94 -3.07 3.62 -18.32
N ALA A 95 -3.52 4.87 -18.36
CA ALA A 95 -4.89 5.28 -18.07
C ALA A 95 -5.94 4.75 -19.08
N ASP A 96 -5.52 4.03 -20.12
CA ASP A 96 -6.36 3.76 -21.30
C ASP A 96 -7.11 2.42 -21.26
N MET A 97 -7.22 1.76 -20.10
CA MET A 97 -8.02 0.53 -19.94
C MET A 97 -9.00 0.59 -18.76
N VAL A 98 -9.52 1.78 -18.49
CA VAL A 98 -10.59 1.98 -17.53
C VAL A 98 -11.91 2.07 -18.31
N PRO A 99 -12.83 1.08 -18.20
CA PRO A 99 -14.17 1.20 -18.79
C PRO A 99 -14.81 2.53 -18.40
N PRO A 100 -15.63 3.16 -19.26
CA PRO A 100 -16.40 4.34 -18.87
C PRO A 100 -17.19 4.03 -17.59
N GLY A 101 -16.81 4.68 -16.47
CA GLY A 101 -17.41 4.44 -15.15
C GLY A 101 -16.61 3.55 -14.16
N PHE A 102 -15.44 3.01 -14.52
CA PHE A 102 -14.58 2.30 -13.55
C PHE A 102 -13.63 3.26 -12.84
N ARG A 103 -14.11 4.03 -11.85
CA ARG A 103 -13.20 4.79 -10.99
C ARG A 103 -12.76 3.90 -9.84
N PHE A 104 -11.45 3.83 -9.57
CA PHE A 104 -10.91 3.17 -8.38
C PHE A 104 -11.65 3.61 -7.09
N PHE A 105 -12.09 4.87 -7.06
CA PHE A 105 -12.86 5.47 -5.97
C PHE A 105 -14.33 5.03 -5.88
N ASP A 106 -14.99 4.65 -6.97
CA ASP A 106 -16.36 4.12 -6.94
C ASP A 106 -16.40 2.69 -6.33
N ASN A 107 -15.25 2.01 -6.28
CA ASN A 107 -15.04 0.77 -5.54
C ASN A 107 -14.32 0.99 -4.20
N ARG A 108 -14.02 2.23 -3.78
CA ARG A 108 -13.34 2.50 -2.49
C ARG A 108 -14.14 1.96 -1.32
N GLN A 109 -15.47 2.02 -1.37
CA GLN A 109 -16.32 1.42 -0.34
C GLN A 109 -16.16 -0.10 -0.25
N LYS A 110 -16.04 -0.81 -1.39
CA LYS A 110 -15.79 -2.26 -1.41
C LYS A 110 -14.38 -2.60 -0.92
N TYR A 111 -13.40 -1.79 -1.29
CA TYR A 111 -12.02 -1.93 -0.79
C TYR A 111 -11.94 -1.69 0.72
N LEU A 112 -12.55 -0.61 1.21
CA LEU A 112 -12.62 -0.31 2.65
C LEU A 112 -13.38 -1.40 3.41
N LEU A 113 -14.47 -1.93 2.85
CA LEU A 113 -15.18 -3.08 3.43
C LEU A 113 -14.26 -4.31 3.52
N PHE A 114 -13.57 -4.66 2.44
CA PHE A 114 -12.62 -5.78 2.45
C PHE A 114 -11.51 -5.57 3.49
N VAL A 115 -10.82 -4.43 3.44
CA VAL A 115 -9.67 -4.13 4.31
C VAL A 115 -10.07 -4.01 5.79
N SER A 116 -11.31 -3.60 6.08
CA SER A 116 -11.82 -3.51 7.46
C SER A 116 -12.36 -4.84 8.01
N THR A 117 -12.81 -5.74 7.14
CA THR A 117 -13.43 -7.02 7.56
C THR A 117 -12.49 -8.21 7.50
N CYS A 118 -11.40 -8.13 6.74
CA CYS A 118 -10.37 -9.16 6.71
C CYS A 118 -9.38 -9.04 7.88
N SER A 119 -8.74 -10.16 8.23
CA SER A 119 -7.69 -10.19 9.27
C SER A 119 -6.31 -9.77 8.77
N GLU A 120 -6.18 -9.35 7.50
CA GLU A 120 -4.89 -9.06 6.84
C GLU A 120 -3.97 -8.18 7.68
N LYS A 121 -4.47 -7.03 8.18
CA LYS A 121 -3.67 -6.13 9.02
C LYS A 121 -3.21 -6.77 10.33
N THR A 122 -4.02 -7.65 10.91
CA THR A 122 -3.66 -8.39 12.13
C THR A 122 -2.56 -9.41 11.81
N GLU A 123 -2.70 -10.17 10.73
CA GLU A 123 -1.69 -11.14 10.31
C GLU A 123 -0.36 -10.48 9.93
N ILE A 124 -0.40 -9.32 9.25
CA ILE A 124 0.79 -8.52 8.95
C ILE A 124 1.49 -8.10 10.26
N ALA A 125 0.74 -7.54 11.21
CA ALA A 125 1.32 -7.13 12.50
C ALA A 125 1.90 -8.32 13.30
N ASN A 126 1.23 -9.48 13.27
CA ASN A 126 1.75 -10.70 13.90
C ASN A 126 3.05 -11.15 13.23
N ARG A 127 3.12 -11.12 11.89
CA ARG A 127 4.33 -11.48 11.14
C ARG A 127 5.50 -10.55 11.45
N VAL A 128 5.25 -9.23 11.53
CA VAL A 128 6.25 -8.23 11.96
C VAL A 128 6.70 -8.49 13.40
N SER A 129 5.78 -8.85 14.29
CA SER A 129 6.08 -9.11 15.71
C SER A 129 7.10 -10.24 15.90
N LEU A 130 7.13 -11.25 15.00
CA LEU A 130 8.13 -12.32 15.03
C LEU A 130 9.55 -11.80 14.77
N GLU A 131 9.69 -10.78 13.93
CA GLU A 131 10.98 -10.19 13.55
C GLU A 131 11.56 -9.28 14.65
N LEU A 132 10.74 -8.84 15.61
CA LEU A 132 11.21 -8.03 16.74
C LEU A 132 12.30 -8.74 17.56
N SER A 133 12.39 -10.06 17.46
CA SER A 133 13.43 -10.84 18.11
C SER A 133 14.82 -10.71 17.51
N ASN A 134 14.88 -10.26 16.25
CA ASN A 134 16.10 -10.09 15.49
C ASN A 134 16.63 -8.64 15.57
N LEU A 135 15.88 -7.71 16.17
CA LEU A 135 16.30 -6.32 16.33
C LEU A 135 17.48 -6.22 17.30
N GLN A 136 18.43 -5.35 16.95
CA GLN A 136 19.56 -4.97 17.80
C GLN A 136 19.60 -3.44 17.96
N PRO A 137 18.61 -2.85 18.67
CA PRO A 137 18.53 -1.41 18.81
C PRO A 137 19.76 -0.86 19.55
N SER A 138 20.25 0.29 19.09
CA SER A 138 21.34 1.00 19.76
C SER A 138 20.80 2.14 20.62
N PRO A 139 21.44 2.46 21.76
CA PRO A 139 21.06 3.63 22.54
C PRO A 139 21.03 4.91 21.68
N PRO A 140 20.17 5.89 22.02
CA PRO A 140 19.31 5.91 23.22
C PRO A 140 17.89 5.33 23.02
N ALA A 141 17.50 4.87 21.82
CA ALA A 141 16.12 4.44 21.53
C ALA A 141 16.03 3.38 20.44
N LEU A 142 14.93 2.63 20.46
CA LEU A 142 14.49 1.81 19.32
C LEU A 142 13.72 2.70 18.34
N ARG A 143 14.12 2.65 17.06
CA ARG A 143 13.59 3.51 16.00
C ARG A 143 12.77 2.70 15.01
N LEU A 144 11.52 3.10 14.82
CA LEU A 144 10.56 2.46 13.91
C LEU A 144 10.13 3.45 12.84
N PHE A 145 10.16 3.04 11.58
CA PHE A 145 9.61 3.78 10.45
C PHE A 145 8.48 3.01 9.78
N ASP A 146 7.25 3.53 9.87
CA ASP A 146 6.10 3.00 9.14
C ASP A 146 5.67 4.00 8.07
N ALA A 147 5.58 3.54 6.81
CA ALA A 147 5.25 4.37 5.68
C ALA A 147 4.08 3.80 4.88
N GLY A 148 2.99 4.57 4.86
CA GLY A 148 1.69 4.06 4.45
C GLY A 148 0.95 3.41 5.63
N VAL A 149 0.99 4.10 6.78
CA VAL A 149 0.45 3.64 8.07
C VAL A 149 -1.05 3.34 7.98
N GLY A 150 -1.75 4.05 7.08
CA GLY A 150 -3.21 4.01 7.00
C GLY A 150 -3.83 4.40 8.34
N ASP A 151 -4.89 3.69 8.72
CA ASP A 151 -5.62 3.88 9.98
C ASP A 151 -4.82 3.53 11.25
N GLY A 152 -3.53 3.18 11.15
CA GLY A 152 -2.67 2.87 12.29
C GLY A 152 -2.91 1.50 12.94
N THR A 153 -3.74 0.65 12.34
CA THR A 153 -4.08 -0.66 12.91
C THR A 153 -2.87 -1.60 13.02
N VAL A 154 -1.98 -1.59 12.01
CA VAL A 154 -0.72 -2.36 12.02
C VAL A 154 0.25 -1.73 13.01
N LEU A 155 0.52 -0.43 12.88
CA LEU A 155 1.42 0.32 13.76
C LEU A 155 1.09 0.12 15.25
N SER A 156 -0.17 0.30 15.64
CA SER A 156 -0.61 0.14 17.03
C SER A 156 -0.37 -1.28 17.56
N ARG A 157 -0.52 -2.32 16.72
CA ARG A 157 -0.23 -3.70 17.11
C ARG A 157 1.28 -3.95 17.24
N VAL A 158 2.07 -3.42 16.31
CA VAL A 158 3.54 -3.52 16.35
C VAL A 158 4.08 -2.80 17.58
N MET A 159 3.60 -1.59 17.89
CA MET A 159 3.96 -0.85 19.10
C MET A 159 3.60 -1.61 20.38
N ARG A 160 2.45 -2.29 20.43
CA ARG A 160 2.07 -3.15 21.56
C ARG A 160 3.03 -4.33 21.72
N ALA A 161 3.45 -4.97 20.62
CA ALA A 161 4.44 -6.04 20.65
C ALA A 161 5.83 -5.54 21.05
N LEU A 162 6.21 -4.35 20.59
CA LEU A 162 7.44 -3.65 21.02
C LEU A 162 7.41 -3.37 22.52
N HIS A 163 6.32 -2.82 23.06
CA HIS A 163 6.18 -2.58 24.50
C HIS A 163 6.28 -3.88 25.31
N ALA A 164 5.62 -4.96 24.87
CA ALA A 164 5.70 -6.25 25.55
C ALA A 164 7.15 -6.79 25.62
N ARG A 165 7.99 -6.50 24.63
CA ARG A 165 9.38 -6.96 24.56
C ARG A 165 10.38 -5.99 25.19
N TYR A 166 10.15 -4.69 25.05
CA TYR A 166 11.06 -3.62 25.45
C TYR A 166 10.29 -2.57 26.29
N PRO A 167 9.74 -2.93 27.46
CA PRO A 167 8.75 -2.09 28.17
C PRO A 167 9.27 -0.73 28.65
N THR A 168 10.58 -0.58 28.82
CA THR A 168 11.23 0.64 29.32
C THR A 168 12.14 1.33 28.31
N MET A 169 12.27 0.76 27.10
CA MET A 169 13.18 1.29 26.08
C MET A 169 12.50 2.45 25.36
N PRO A 170 13.12 3.65 25.28
CA PRO A 170 12.52 4.74 24.54
C PRO A 170 12.25 4.36 23.07
N LEU A 171 11.09 4.75 22.57
CA LEU A 171 10.67 4.53 21.20
C LEU A 171 10.69 5.85 20.42
N TYR A 172 11.33 5.83 19.25
CA TYR A 172 11.21 6.87 18.25
C TYR A 172 10.45 6.30 17.05
N VAL A 173 9.20 6.70 16.88
CA VAL A 173 8.29 6.14 15.86
C VAL A 173 7.97 7.21 14.85
N VAL A 174 8.31 6.97 13.58
CA VAL A 174 7.96 7.86 12.46
C VAL A 174 6.89 7.17 11.61
N ALA A 175 5.74 7.83 11.52
CA ALA A 175 4.53 7.38 10.85
C ALA A 175 4.25 8.29 9.66
N LYS A 176 4.49 7.81 8.44
CA LYS A 176 4.17 8.54 7.21
C LYS A 176 2.79 8.16 6.71
N GLU A 177 1.91 9.15 6.56
CA GLU A 177 0.58 9.01 5.95
C GLU A 177 0.12 10.31 5.28
N ILE A 178 -0.41 10.18 4.05
CA ILE A 178 -0.85 11.31 3.22
C ILE A 178 -2.34 11.62 3.40
N SER A 179 -3.13 10.62 3.75
CA SER A 179 -4.58 10.72 3.90
C SER A 179 -4.95 11.33 5.25
N TYR A 180 -5.66 12.46 5.24
CA TYR A 180 -6.15 13.14 6.44
C TYR A 180 -7.00 12.21 7.31
N GLU A 181 -7.93 11.47 6.71
CA GLU A 181 -8.84 10.57 7.45
C GLU A 181 -8.07 9.46 8.15
N ASP A 182 -7.11 8.86 7.45
CA ASP A 182 -6.27 7.79 8.00
C ASP A 182 -5.40 8.32 9.16
N VAL A 183 -4.84 9.54 9.05
CA VAL A 183 -4.12 10.20 10.14
C VAL A 183 -5.02 10.42 11.36
N ARG A 184 -6.25 10.90 11.16
CA ARG A 184 -7.22 11.10 12.25
C ARG A 184 -7.52 9.78 12.98
N MET A 185 -7.82 8.72 12.22
CA MET A 185 -8.09 7.39 12.75
C MET A 185 -6.88 6.73 13.42
N MET A 186 -5.67 7.02 12.93
CA MET A 186 -4.41 6.51 13.49
C MET A 186 -4.11 7.20 14.81
N LEU A 187 -4.19 8.54 14.88
CA LEU A 187 -3.93 9.32 16.09
C LEU A 187 -4.87 8.94 17.23
N GLU A 188 -6.13 8.61 16.94
CA GLU A 188 -7.08 8.09 17.93
C GLU A 188 -6.55 6.83 18.63
N LYS A 189 -5.91 5.91 17.89
CA LYS A 189 -5.27 4.70 18.45
C LYS A 189 -3.97 5.00 19.20
N MET A 190 -3.33 6.14 18.91
CA MET A 190 -2.06 6.50 19.53
C MET A 190 -2.24 7.00 20.96
N ALA A 191 -3.43 7.48 21.34
CA ALA A 191 -3.74 7.81 22.73
C ALA A 191 -3.49 6.63 23.68
N ASP A 192 -3.98 5.44 23.32
CA ASP A 192 -3.75 4.21 24.08
C ASP A 192 -2.27 3.79 24.07
N ARG A 193 -1.58 3.96 22.94
CA ARG A 193 -0.16 3.57 22.80
C ARG A 193 0.77 4.48 23.58
N LEU A 194 0.49 5.78 23.62
CA LEU A 194 1.25 6.75 24.42
C LEU A 194 0.99 6.56 25.92
N PHE A 195 -0.19 6.07 26.30
CA PHE A 195 -0.43 5.65 27.68
C PHE A 195 0.30 4.35 28.03
N GLU A 196 0.19 3.31 27.20
CA GLU A 196 0.84 2.00 27.40
C GLU A 196 2.37 2.09 27.39
N HIS A 197 2.94 2.84 26.44
CA HIS A 197 4.37 3.03 26.30
C HIS A 197 4.74 4.52 26.44
N PRO A 198 5.02 5.00 27.66
CA PRO A 198 5.13 6.43 27.93
C PRO A 198 6.41 7.08 27.37
N ALA A 199 7.49 6.30 27.25
CA ALA A 199 8.76 6.75 26.68
C ALA A 199 8.73 6.72 25.14
N THR A 200 7.71 7.32 24.52
CA THR A 200 7.55 7.35 23.06
C THR A 200 7.60 8.80 22.53
N VAL A 201 8.43 9.02 21.51
CA VAL A 201 8.28 10.14 20.57
C VAL A 201 7.61 9.60 19.32
N LEU A 202 6.38 10.01 19.06
CA LEU A 202 5.65 9.73 17.84
C LEU A 202 5.80 10.92 16.89
N VAL A 203 6.21 10.66 15.66
CA VAL A 203 6.27 11.65 14.59
C VAL A 203 5.30 11.22 13.51
N VAL A 204 4.39 12.10 13.13
CA VAL A 204 3.47 11.91 12.01
C VAL A 204 3.85 12.87 10.90
N THR A 205 3.93 12.38 9.67
CA THR A 205 4.33 13.21 8.53
C THR A 205 3.59 12.86 7.24
N ASN A 206 3.32 13.88 6.42
CA ASN A 206 2.74 13.71 5.09
C ASN A 206 3.78 13.80 3.95
N LEU A 207 5.07 13.85 4.31
CA LEU A 207 6.17 13.95 3.36
C LEU A 207 6.20 12.78 2.36
N TYR A 208 6.89 12.99 1.23
CA TYR A 208 7.12 11.90 0.29
C TYR A 208 7.90 10.76 0.93
N TYR A 209 7.73 9.53 0.43
CA TYR A 209 8.50 8.37 0.91
C TYR A 209 10.02 8.61 0.92
N ALA A 210 10.51 9.36 -0.05
CA ALA A 210 11.93 9.67 -0.20
C ALA A 210 12.43 10.80 0.72
N GLU A 211 11.52 11.44 1.46
CA GLU A 211 11.75 12.59 2.35
C GLU A 211 11.45 12.24 3.81
N ALA A 212 10.42 11.42 4.04
CA ALA A 212 9.91 11.08 5.37
C ALA A 212 10.96 10.46 6.30
N PRO A 213 11.87 9.56 5.86
CA PRO A 213 12.93 9.05 6.74
C PRO A 213 13.84 10.15 7.32
N TRP A 214 13.95 11.28 6.61
CA TRP A 214 14.81 12.42 6.97
C TRP A 214 14.03 13.60 7.54
N LEU A 215 12.70 13.51 7.59
CA LEU A 215 11.77 14.58 7.96
C LEU A 215 12.07 15.93 7.26
N THR A 216 12.60 15.87 6.04
CA THR A 216 13.11 17.04 5.32
C THR A 216 12.65 17.02 3.87
N PRO A 217 11.87 18.02 3.41
CA PRO A 217 11.55 18.17 2.00
C PRO A 217 12.79 18.39 1.13
N ARG A 218 12.82 17.82 -0.08
CA ARG A 218 13.98 17.94 -0.99
C ARG A 218 14.08 19.32 -1.63
N SER A 219 12.94 19.94 -1.92
CA SER A 219 12.93 21.26 -2.55
C SER A 219 13.00 22.37 -1.51
N VAL A 220 13.80 23.40 -1.78
CA VAL A 220 13.95 24.57 -0.90
C VAL A 220 12.59 25.24 -0.68
N THR A 221 11.77 25.37 -1.73
CA THR A 221 10.42 25.94 -1.64
C THR A 221 9.51 25.15 -0.70
N SER A 222 9.52 23.81 -0.78
CA SER A 222 8.77 22.97 0.16
C SER A 222 9.32 23.07 1.58
N ALA A 223 10.65 23.11 1.74
CA ALA A 223 11.29 23.24 3.05
C ALA A 223 10.95 24.56 3.75
N GLN A 224 10.86 25.67 3.00
CA GLN A 224 10.41 26.97 3.52
C GLN A 224 8.96 26.97 4.00
N GLY A 225 8.11 26.14 3.40
CA GLY A 225 6.71 25.96 3.78
C GLY A 225 6.45 24.83 4.77
N LEU A 226 7.50 24.19 5.31
CA LEU A 226 7.38 23.09 6.26
C LEU A 226 6.77 23.58 7.57
N ILE A 227 5.63 22.99 7.95
CA ILE A 227 5.08 23.17 9.28
C ILE A 227 5.65 22.10 10.18
N TRP A 228 6.38 22.54 11.20
CA TRP A 228 6.81 21.69 12.31
C TRP A 228 5.94 22.02 13.52
N LYS A 229 5.08 21.08 13.93
CA LYS A 229 4.21 21.25 15.10
C LYS A 229 4.60 20.25 16.17
N ASP A 230 5.07 20.73 17.30
CA ASP A 230 5.38 19.90 18.46
C ASP A 230 4.20 19.95 19.45
N VAL A 231 3.77 18.78 19.91
CA VAL A 231 2.66 18.60 20.86
C VAL A 231 3.16 17.76 22.03
N THR A 232 3.07 18.35 23.22
CA THR A 232 3.30 17.65 24.48
C THR A 232 1.96 17.38 25.15
N LEU A 233 1.67 16.10 25.40
CA LEU A 233 0.43 15.67 26.02
C LEU A 233 0.60 15.62 27.54
N SER A 234 -0.29 16.31 28.24
CA SER A 234 -0.32 16.39 29.70
C SER A 234 -1.30 15.38 30.30
N GLY A 235 -1.13 15.04 31.58
CA GLY A 235 -1.97 14.04 32.27
C GLY A 235 -1.43 12.62 32.17
N ASN A 236 -2.23 11.64 32.62
CA ASN A 236 -1.80 10.24 32.67
C ASN A 236 -2.86 9.24 32.22
N THR A 237 -3.90 9.64 31.48
CA THR A 237 -4.94 8.70 31.03
C THR A 237 -5.03 8.69 29.52
N ALA A 238 -5.33 7.53 28.93
CA ALA A 238 -5.58 7.43 27.49
C ALA A 238 -6.75 8.34 27.05
N HIS A 239 -7.78 8.49 27.91
CA HIS A 239 -8.89 9.40 27.66
C HIS A 239 -8.44 10.87 27.53
N GLY A 240 -7.66 11.38 28.49
CA GLY A 240 -7.18 12.76 28.43
C GLY A 240 -6.20 13.01 27.29
N PHE A 241 -5.43 12.00 26.88
CA PHE A 241 -4.61 12.08 25.67
C PHE A 241 -5.48 12.11 24.41
N ALA A 242 -6.56 11.33 24.35
CA ALA A 242 -7.49 11.34 23.21
C ALA A 242 -8.19 12.71 23.05
N GLU A 243 -8.59 13.36 24.15
CA GLU A 243 -9.16 14.71 24.11
C GLU A 243 -8.17 15.73 23.52
N GLN A 244 -6.93 15.77 24.03
CA GLN A 244 -5.87 16.67 23.52
C GLN A 244 -5.51 16.37 22.06
N ILE A 245 -5.51 15.09 21.65
CA ILE A 245 -5.32 14.71 20.25
C ILE A 245 -6.51 15.20 19.40
N GLY A 246 -7.73 15.14 19.91
CA GLY A 246 -8.94 15.66 19.26
C GLY A 246 -8.87 17.16 18.98
N GLU A 247 -8.26 17.94 19.88
CA GLU A 247 -8.03 19.39 19.68
C GLU A 247 -7.16 19.70 18.45
N LEU A 248 -6.41 18.72 17.92
CA LEU A 248 -5.61 18.86 16.71
C LEU A 248 -6.47 18.84 15.43
N GLU A 249 -7.75 18.47 15.49
CA GLU A 249 -8.61 18.33 14.32
C GLU A 249 -8.64 19.59 13.45
N GLY A 250 -8.82 20.76 14.06
CA GLY A 250 -8.84 22.03 13.32
C GLY A 250 -7.52 22.29 12.58
N PHE A 251 -6.39 22.03 13.25
CA PHE A 251 -5.06 22.16 12.63
C PHE A 251 -4.86 21.18 11.47
N LEU A 252 -5.23 19.92 11.66
CA LEU A 252 -5.09 18.87 10.66
C LEU A 252 -6.00 19.13 9.45
N ALA A 253 -7.25 19.52 9.66
CA ALA A 253 -8.20 19.83 8.59
C ALA A 253 -7.74 21.03 7.73
N GLU A 254 -7.13 22.02 8.35
CA GLU A 254 -6.58 23.18 7.63
C GLU A 254 -5.33 22.81 6.83
N ASN A 255 -4.38 22.09 7.46
CA ASN A 255 -3.01 21.97 6.94
C ASN A 255 -2.74 20.63 6.22
N TRP A 256 -3.39 19.53 6.60
CA TRP A 256 -3.11 18.18 6.12
C TRP A 256 -3.80 17.84 4.79
N ARG A 257 -3.76 18.77 3.83
CA ARG A 257 -4.42 18.61 2.53
C ARG A 257 -3.51 17.90 1.54
N ALA A 258 -4.10 16.99 0.76
CA ALA A 258 -3.44 16.31 -0.33
C ALA A 258 -4.00 16.76 -1.69
N GLY A 259 -3.10 16.99 -2.66
CA GLY A 259 -3.42 17.21 -4.06
C GLY A 259 -3.11 15.97 -4.90
N ILE A 260 -3.34 16.06 -6.21
CA ILE A 260 -3.01 15.00 -7.17
C ILE A 260 -1.91 15.50 -8.10
N SER A 261 -0.82 14.75 -8.21
CA SER A 261 0.25 15.05 -9.16
C SER A 261 -0.26 14.97 -10.60
N ALA A 262 -0.20 16.07 -11.35
CA ALA A 262 -0.56 16.05 -12.78
C ALA A 262 0.31 15.10 -13.62
N LYS A 263 1.55 14.83 -13.19
CA LYS A 263 2.51 13.97 -13.90
C LYS A 263 2.25 12.48 -13.67
N THR A 264 1.92 12.10 -12.43
CA THR A 264 1.90 10.69 -12.01
C THR A 264 0.53 10.20 -11.57
N GLY A 265 -0.42 11.10 -11.30
CA GLY A 265 -1.71 10.79 -10.69
C GLY A 265 -1.64 10.44 -9.20
N ASN A 266 -0.44 10.42 -8.60
CA ASN A 266 -0.27 10.05 -7.19
C ASN A 266 -0.66 11.21 -6.25
N PRO A 267 -1.15 10.90 -5.03
CA PRO A 267 -1.35 11.89 -3.99
C PRO A 267 -0.04 12.60 -3.63
N VAL A 268 -0.10 13.91 -3.48
CA VAL A 268 1.02 14.77 -3.06
C VAL A 268 0.57 15.69 -1.94
N TYR A 269 1.45 16.03 -1.00
CA TYR A 269 1.09 17.02 0.02
C TYR A 269 0.92 18.39 -0.63
N MET A 270 -0.04 19.18 -0.15
CA MET A 270 -0.13 20.60 -0.51
C MET A 270 0.85 21.44 0.31
N ARG A 271 1.05 21.05 1.57
CA ARG A 271 2.02 21.63 2.48
C ARG A 271 2.72 20.51 3.26
N PRO A 272 4.06 20.51 3.34
CA PRO A 272 4.76 19.48 4.10
C PRO A 272 4.60 19.74 5.60
N ILE A 273 4.35 18.67 6.37
CA ILE A 273 4.10 18.74 7.81
C ILE A 273 4.89 17.65 8.52
N VAL A 274 5.47 18.04 9.65
CA VAL A 274 5.98 17.14 10.68
C VAL A 274 5.27 17.50 11.98
N LEU A 275 4.49 16.55 12.50
CA LEU A 275 3.78 16.65 13.77
C LEU A 275 4.47 15.71 14.76
N THR A 276 5.00 16.23 15.85
CA THR A 276 5.56 15.41 16.93
C THR A 276 4.60 15.36 18.11
N LEU A 277 4.43 14.17 18.68
CA LEU A 277 3.67 13.93 19.91
C LEU A 277 4.55 13.18 20.90
N ARG A 278 4.54 13.64 22.15
CA ARG A 278 5.15 12.93 23.29
C ARG A 278 4.41 13.28 24.56
N ARG A 279 4.58 12.49 25.61
CA ARG A 279 4.07 12.87 26.93
C ARG A 279 4.97 13.93 27.56
N GLU A 280 4.33 14.92 28.18
CA GLU A 280 5.01 16.02 28.85
C GLU A 280 5.92 15.50 29.98
N ASP A 281 5.40 14.59 30.81
CA ASP A 281 6.09 13.98 31.96
C ASP A 281 7.32 13.14 31.59
N HIS A 282 7.51 12.81 30.31
CA HIS A 282 8.69 12.10 29.79
C HIS A 282 9.59 12.98 28.92
N SER A 283 9.31 14.28 28.80
CA SER A 283 10.04 15.16 27.87
C SER A 283 11.53 15.24 28.16
N PHE A 284 11.96 15.21 29.43
CA PHE A 284 13.38 15.22 29.77
C PHE A 284 14.09 13.93 29.30
N LEU A 285 13.47 12.77 29.53
CA LEU A 285 13.98 11.48 29.07
C LEU A 285 14.06 11.42 27.54
N LEU A 286 13.08 12.01 26.85
CA LEU A 286 12.92 11.94 25.41
C LEU A 286 13.63 13.07 24.64
N ASP A 287 14.22 14.07 25.32
CA ASP A 287 14.90 15.19 24.67
C ASP A 287 16.01 14.74 23.69
N PRO A 288 16.86 13.74 24.02
CA PRO A 288 17.93 13.29 23.11
C PRO A 288 17.44 12.67 21.80
N ILE A 289 16.19 12.17 21.76
CA ILE A 289 15.61 11.49 20.59
C ILE A 289 14.52 12.30 19.90
N THR A 290 14.11 13.41 20.51
CA THR A 290 13.12 14.29 19.92
C THR A 290 13.73 14.95 18.68
N PRO A 291 13.15 14.73 17.49
CA PRO A 291 13.71 15.26 16.26
C PRO A 291 13.56 16.78 16.25
N ARG A 292 14.53 17.46 15.65
CA ARG A 292 14.51 18.91 15.47
C ARG A 292 14.77 19.24 14.00
N PRO A 293 14.17 20.30 13.45
CA PRO A 293 14.46 20.73 12.08
C PRO A 293 15.96 20.80 11.79
N GLY A 294 16.40 20.14 10.73
CA GLY A 294 17.81 20.10 10.31
C GLY A 294 18.74 19.18 11.11
N LYS A 295 18.23 18.46 12.13
CA LYS A 295 18.99 17.50 12.94
C LYS A 295 18.29 16.14 13.00
N VAL A 296 17.97 15.58 11.82
CA VAL A 296 17.27 14.30 11.69
C VAL A 296 18.15 13.30 10.94
N MET A 297 18.17 12.07 11.41
CA MET A 297 18.87 10.95 10.81
C MET A 297 17.87 9.87 10.40
N ALA A 298 18.17 9.13 9.33
CA ALA A 298 17.37 7.99 8.88
C ALA A 298 17.99 6.66 9.38
N ASP A 299 18.15 6.54 10.70
CA ASP A 299 18.83 5.43 11.40
C ASP A 299 17.85 4.43 12.04
N TYR A 300 16.81 4.02 11.29
CA TYR A 300 15.74 3.15 11.80
C TYR A 300 16.19 1.69 11.99
N ASP A 301 15.69 1.06 13.06
CA ASP A 301 15.91 -0.36 13.36
C ASP A 301 14.87 -1.26 12.68
N LEU A 302 13.65 -0.74 12.48
CA LEU A 302 12.51 -1.43 11.87
C LEU A 302 11.78 -0.53 10.86
#